data_AF-Q4K6Q2-F1
#
_entry.id   AF-Q4K6Q2-F1
#
_cell.length_a   1.000
_cell.length_b   1.000
_cell.length_c   1.000
_cell.angle_alpha   90.00
_cell.angle_beta   90.00
_cell.angle_gamma   90.00
#
_symmetry.space_group_name_H-M   'P 1'
#
loop_
_entity.id
_entity.type
_entity.pdbx_description
1 polymer ?
#
loop_
_entity_poly.entity_id
_entity_poly.type
_entity_poly.pdbx_seq_one_letter_code
_entity_poly.pdbx_strand_id
1 'polypeptide(L)'
;MRRDRIRCRRPPGRTRPNMPSSPITPVQRDTIRYLLSDAFVDNEVDYAYIARETQAYDRAEVERILYEEVAPVCYINLMSVIPEIWIGFERESLLEEIEDSLALRRSSRWQAFRDRLFIRWIRFRGAYIWEEICKHYGP
;
A
#
# COMPACT_ATOMS: atom_id res chain seq x y z
N MET A 1 -5.86 -18.84 15.65
CA MET A 1 -4.43 -18.46 15.67
C MET A 1 -4.31 -16.97 15.48
N ARG A 2 -3.90 -16.22 16.52
CA ARG A 2 -3.55 -14.81 16.40
C ARG A 2 -2.14 -14.77 15.81
N ARG A 3 -1.99 -14.39 14.54
CA ARG A 3 -0.68 -13.96 14.04
C ARG A 3 -0.39 -12.64 14.72
N ASP A 4 0.61 -12.61 15.59
CA ASP A 4 1.14 -11.35 16.11
C ASP A 4 1.50 -10.49 14.90
N ARG A 5 0.76 -9.40 14.67
CA ARG A 5 1.10 -8.45 13.61
C ARG A 5 2.52 -8.01 13.88
N ILE A 6 3.44 -8.33 12.98
CA ILE A 6 4.77 -7.74 12.95
C ILE A 6 4.52 -6.26 12.70
N ARG A 7 4.38 -5.50 13.80
CA ARG A 7 4.29 -4.05 13.72
C ARG A 7 5.70 -3.62 13.37
N CYS A 8 5.89 -3.13 12.15
CA CYS A 8 7.12 -2.47 11.71
C CYS A 8 7.54 -1.47 12.79
N ARG A 9 8.42 -1.87 13.72
CA ARG A 9 8.77 -1.01 14.85
C ARG A 9 9.52 0.18 14.25
N ARG A 10 9.17 1.38 14.69
CA ARG A 10 10.00 2.56 14.47
C ARG A 10 11.40 2.22 15.00
N PRO A 11 12.48 2.43 14.24
CA PRO A 11 13.80 2.01 14.67
C PRO A 11 14.18 2.68 15.99
N PRO A 12 14.73 1.94 16.97
CA PRO A 12 15.26 2.53 18.18
C PRO A 12 16.63 3.12 17.86
N GLY A 13 16.70 4.44 17.64
CA GLY A 13 17.98 5.15 17.58
C GLY A 13 18.18 6.04 16.35
N ARG A 14 17.41 7.11 16.23
CA ARG A 14 17.89 8.39 15.70
C ARG A 14 17.05 9.50 16.30
N THR A 15 17.58 10.13 17.35
CA THR A 15 17.16 11.46 17.77
C THR A 15 17.57 12.45 16.69
N ARG A 16 16.84 12.46 15.55
CA ARG A 16 16.65 13.71 14.83
C ARG A 16 15.72 14.56 15.71
N PRO A 17 15.98 15.86 15.90
CA PRO A 17 15.05 16.72 16.62
C PRO A 17 13.67 16.54 16.00
N ASN A 18 12.62 16.51 16.83
CA ASN A 18 11.21 16.40 16.44
C ASN A 18 10.88 17.42 15.33
N MET A 19 11.17 17.07 14.08
CA MET A 19 10.45 17.62 12.94
C MET A 19 9.17 16.80 12.89
N PRO A 20 7.98 17.41 12.99
CA PRO A 20 6.79 16.72 12.54
C PRO A 20 7.11 16.27 11.11
N SER A 21 7.00 14.95 10.86
CA SER A 21 7.05 14.45 9.49
C SER A 21 6.05 15.29 8.70
N SER A 22 6.55 16.15 7.81
CA SER A 22 5.67 17.04 7.04
C SER A 22 4.55 16.20 6.44
N PRO A 23 3.30 16.68 6.47
CA PRO A 23 2.19 15.94 5.90
C PRO A 23 2.52 15.60 4.45
N ILE A 24 2.26 14.34 4.07
CA ILE A 24 2.46 13.86 2.70
C ILE A 24 1.65 14.75 1.76
N THR A 25 2.32 15.41 0.81
CA THR A 25 1.64 16.23 -0.20
C THR A 25 0.86 15.34 -1.17
N PRO A 26 -0.13 15.88 -1.90
CA PRO A 26 -0.85 15.10 -2.91
C PRO A 26 0.08 14.41 -3.93
N VAL A 27 1.08 15.14 -4.44
CA VAL A 27 2.07 14.60 -5.38
C VAL A 27 2.90 13.47 -4.75
N GLN A 28 3.30 13.60 -3.49
CA GLN A 28 3.99 12.52 -2.78
C GLN A 28 3.08 11.31 -2.56
N ARG A 29 1.79 11.54 -2.25
CA ARG A 29 0.81 10.48 -2.07
C ARG A 29 0.62 9.68 -3.36
N ASP A 30 0.52 10.34 -4.50
CA ASP A 30 0.42 9.68 -5.82
C ASP A 30 1.66 8.85 -6.14
N THR A 31 2.85 9.39 -5.85
CA THR A 31 4.09 8.62 -5.98
C THR A 31 4.11 7.41 -5.06
N ILE A 32 3.67 7.54 -3.81
CA ILE A 32 3.59 6.40 -2.86
C ILE A 32 2.57 5.37 -3.34
N ARG A 33 1.39 5.80 -3.84
CA ARG A 33 0.37 4.90 -4.39
C ARG A 33 0.92 4.08 -5.54
N TYR A 34 1.59 4.73 -6.48
CA TYR A 34 2.21 4.06 -7.63
C TYR A 34 3.29 3.07 -7.18
N LEU A 35 4.24 3.49 -6.32
CA LEU A 35 5.29 2.61 -5.79
C LEU A 35 4.74 1.38 -5.05
N LEU A 36 3.66 1.55 -4.29
CA LEU A 36 3.04 0.44 -3.54
C LEU A 36 2.22 -0.48 -4.44
N SER A 37 1.84 -0.05 -5.65
CA SER A 37 1.13 -0.89 -6.61
C SER A 37 2.00 -2.02 -7.16
N ASP A 38 3.32 -1.80 -7.22
CA ASP A 38 4.30 -2.82 -7.60
C ASP A 38 4.27 -4.04 -6.67
N ALA A 39 3.72 -3.90 -5.45
CA ALA A 39 3.53 -5.02 -4.55
C ALA A 39 2.43 -6.01 -4.98
N PHE A 40 1.67 -5.69 -6.03
CA PHE A 40 0.52 -6.45 -6.52
C PHE A 40 0.66 -6.86 -7.99
N VAL A 41 1.86 -6.79 -8.56
CA VAL A 41 2.14 -7.40 -9.87
C VAL A 41 2.24 -8.92 -9.73
N ASP A 42 1.98 -9.64 -10.81
CA ASP A 42 2.02 -11.11 -10.89
C ASP A 42 3.44 -11.69 -11.12
N ASN A 43 4.45 -10.82 -11.15
CA ASN A 43 5.87 -11.15 -11.31
C ASN A 43 6.65 -11.01 -9.99
N GLU A 44 7.97 -11.21 -10.04
CA GLU A 44 8.85 -10.97 -8.89
C GLU A 44 8.76 -9.52 -8.41
N VAL A 45 8.50 -9.34 -7.10
CA VAL A 45 8.33 -8.02 -6.48
C VAL A 45 9.64 -7.57 -5.82
N ASP A 46 10.12 -6.39 -6.19
CA ASP A 46 11.27 -5.75 -5.53
C ASP A 46 10.85 -5.00 -4.25
N TYR A 47 10.63 -5.75 -3.17
CA TYR A 47 10.29 -5.18 -1.86
C TYR A 47 11.38 -4.25 -1.30
N ALA A 48 12.64 -4.47 -1.68
CA ALA A 48 13.76 -3.64 -1.22
C ALA A 48 13.70 -2.25 -1.86
N TYR A 49 13.38 -2.17 -3.14
CA TYR A 49 13.11 -0.92 -3.85
C TYR A 49 11.94 -0.16 -3.21
N ILE A 50 10.79 -0.81 -3.03
CA ILE A 50 9.60 -0.20 -2.41
C ILE A 50 9.94 0.37 -1.02
N ALA A 51 10.64 -0.41 -0.19
CA ALA A 51 11.07 0.05 1.14
C ALA A 51 12.02 1.25 1.06
N ARG A 52 13.01 1.23 0.15
CA ARG A 52 13.95 2.33 -0.03
C ARG A 52 13.27 3.63 -0.45
N GLU A 53 12.33 3.58 -1.38
CA GLU A 53 11.62 4.76 -1.88
C GLU A 53 10.60 5.31 -0.88
N THR A 54 10.07 4.46 0.01
CA THR A 54 9.08 4.86 1.01
C THR A 54 9.67 5.16 2.40
N GLN A 55 10.96 4.91 2.64
CA GLN A 55 11.59 5.00 3.97
C GLN A 55 11.53 6.39 4.62
N ALA A 56 11.37 7.45 3.82
CA ALA A 56 11.32 8.83 4.30
C ALA A 56 9.97 9.20 4.93
N TYR A 57 8.94 8.38 4.71
CA TYR A 57 7.58 8.63 5.17
C TYR A 57 7.26 7.87 6.46
N ASP A 58 6.22 8.29 7.15
CA ASP A 58 5.73 7.54 8.31
C ASP A 58 5.23 6.15 7.88
N ARG A 59 5.81 5.11 8.48
CA ARG A 59 5.52 3.71 8.10
C ARG A 59 4.05 3.36 8.31
N ALA A 60 3.37 3.93 9.32
CA ALA A 60 1.97 3.64 9.55
C ALA A 60 1.08 4.28 8.46
N GLU A 61 1.45 5.47 7.98
CA GLU A 61 0.77 6.10 6.84
C GLU A 61 1.03 5.36 5.53
N VAL A 62 2.25 4.88 5.28
CA VAL A 62 2.57 4.02 4.12
C VAL A 62 1.75 2.72 4.17
N GLU A 63 1.69 2.05 5.32
CA GLU A 63 0.85 0.84 5.51
C GLU A 63 -0.63 1.15 5.26
N ARG A 64 -1.10 2.33 5.71
CA ARG A 64 -2.47 2.77 5.49
C ARG A 64 -2.74 2.96 3.99
N ILE A 65 -1.88 3.68 3.28
CA ILE A 65 -2.01 3.90 1.82
C ILE A 65 -1.99 2.55 1.08
N LEU A 66 -1.06 1.65 1.44
CA LEU A 66 -0.95 0.31 0.84
C LEU A 66 -2.28 -0.42 0.89
N TYR A 67 -2.89 -0.54 2.08
CA TYR A 67 -4.07 -1.39 2.25
C TYR A 67 -5.40 -0.70 2.02
N GLU A 68 -5.48 0.61 2.28
CA GLU A 68 -6.74 1.34 2.19
C GLU A 68 -6.89 2.03 0.84
N GLU A 69 -5.84 2.39 0.12
CA GLU A 69 -5.95 3.12 -1.14
C GLU A 69 -5.59 2.23 -2.32
N VAL A 70 -4.43 1.57 -2.27
CA VAL A 70 -3.88 0.80 -3.39
C VAL A 70 -4.49 -0.60 -3.50
N ALA A 71 -4.45 -1.38 -2.43
CA ALA A 71 -4.87 -2.77 -2.45
C ALA A 71 -6.31 -3.02 -2.95
N PRO A 72 -7.33 -2.19 -2.64
CA PRO A 72 -8.69 -2.40 -3.16
C PRO A 72 -8.78 -2.37 -4.69
N VAL A 73 -7.89 -1.64 -5.35
CA VAL A 73 -7.81 -1.56 -6.81
C VAL A 73 -6.92 -2.68 -7.34
N CYS A 74 -5.71 -2.83 -6.80
CA CYS A 74 -4.70 -3.72 -7.38
C CYS A 74 -4.88 -5.21 -7.03
N TYR A 75 -5.47 -5.56 -5.88
CA TYR A 75 -5.52 -6.95 -5.41
C TYR A 75 -6.37 -7.85 -6.33
N ILE A 76 -7.34 -7.28 -7.05
CA ILE A 76 -8.17 -8.02 -8.00
C ILE A 76 -7.30 -8.58 -9.15
N ASN A 77 -6.23 -7.87 -9.54
CA ASN A 77 -5.31 -8.32 -10.59
C ASN A 77 -4.58 -9.60 -10.19
N LEU A 78 -4.12 -9.72 -8.94
CA LEU A 78 -3.52 -10.95 -8.40
C LEU A 78 -4.47 -12.16 -8.38
N MET A 79 -5.79 -11.91 -8.40
CA MET A 79 -6.82 -12.95 -8.34
C MET A 79 -7.36 -13.32 -9.72
N SER A 80 -7.00 -12.57 -10.75
CA SER A 80 -7.48 -12.78 -12.11
C SER A 80 -6.64 -13.85 -12.81
N VAL A 81 -7.28 -14.74 -13.56
CA VAL A 81 -6.57 -15.65 -14.47
C VAL A 81 -6.27 -14.85 -15.73
N ILE A 82 -5.08 -14.26 -15.80
CA ILE A 82 -4.67 -13.45 -16.95
C ILE A 82 -4.04 -14.38 -18.00
N PRO A 83 -4.57 -14.46 -19.24
CA PRO A 83 -3.99 -15.32 -20.28
C PRO A 83 -2.78 -14.70 -21.02
N GLU A 84 -2.27 -13.53 -20.59
CA GLU A 84 -1.17 -12.78 -21.23
C GLU A 84 -0.17 -12.23 -20.18
N ILE A 85 1.05 -11.94 -20.62
CA ILE A 85 2.13 -11.37 -19.78
C ILE A 85 1.70 -9.98 -19.30
N TRP A 86 1.46 -9.81 -18.00
CA TRP A 86 1.17 -8.51 -17.40
C TRP A 86 2.46 -7.70 -17.22
N ILE A 87 2.50 -6.51 -17.81
CA ILE A 87 3.68 -5.62 -17.83
C ILE A 87 3.70 -4.60 -16.68
N GLY A 88 2.74 -4.67 -15.76
CA GLY A 88 2.59 -3.71 -14.66
C GLY A 88 1.42 -2.75 -14.86
N PHE A 89 1.33 -1.74 -13.98
CA PHE A 89 0.29 -0.72 -14.01
C PHE A 89 0.73 0.49 -14.83
N GLU A 90 -0.17 1.00 -15.67
CA GLU A 90 0.00 2.33 -16.26
C GLU A 90 -0.32 3.38 -15.17
N ARG A 91 0.58 4.35 -14.98
CA ARG A 91 0.60 5.19 -13.79
C ARG A 91 -0.63 6.08 -13.69
N GLU A 92 -0.97 6.77 -14.77
CA GLU A 92 -2.06 7.75 -14.78
C GLU A 92 -3.42 7.06 -14.61
N SER A 93 -3.65 5.96 -15.33
CA SER A 93 -4.83 5.10 -15.24
C SER A 93 -5.00 4.53 -13.84
N LEU A 94 -3.93 4.02 -13.22
CA LEU A 94 -3.98 3.50 -11.86
C LEU A 94 -4.39 4.58 -10.86
N LEU A 95 -3.82 5.79 -10.97
CA LEU A 95 -4.12 6.88 -10.05
C LEU A 95 -5.58 7.35 -10.19
N GLU A 96 -6.10 7.40 -11.41
CA GLU A 96 -7.50 7.68 -11.69
C GLU A 96 -8.42 6.63 -11.04
N GLU A 97 -8.14 5.33 -11.23
CA GLU A 97 -8.91 4.23 -10.62
C GLU A 97 -8.90 4.28 -9.08
N ILE A 98 -7.77 4.64 -8.47
CA ILE A 98 -7.66 4.82 -7.02
C ILE A 98 -8.55 5.99 -6.57
N GLU A 99 -8.52 7.13 -7.25
CA GLU A 99 -9.34 8.27 -6.88
C GLU A 99 -10.84 8.01 -7.09
N ASP A 100 -11.22 7.30 -8.15
CA ASP A 100 -12.61 6.87 -8.38
C ASP A 100 -13.09 5.92 -7.28
N SER A 101 -12.27 4.93 -6.91
CA SER A 101 -12.54 4.04 -5.78
C SER A 101 -12.73 4.84 -4.48
N LEU A 102 -11.89 5.84 -4.22
CA LEU A 102 -12.02 6.69 -3.04
C LEU A 102 -13.26 7.60 -3.11
N ALA A 103 -13.60 8.12 -4.28
CA ALA A 103 -14.79 8.96 -4.49
C ALA A 103 -16.08 8.18 -4.24
N LEU A 104 -16.17 6.94 -4.75
CA LEU A 104 -17.30 6.05 -4.51
C LEU A 104 -17.47 5.70 -3.03
N ARG A 105 -16.36 5.49 -2.31
CA ARG A 105 -16.39 5.28 -0.86
C ARG A 105 -16.87 6.51 -0.09
N ARG A 106 -16.52 7.71 -0.55
CA ARG A 106 -17.00 8.98 0.05
C ARG A 106 -18.49 9.22 -0.20
N SER A 107 -19.01 8.81 -1.36
CA SER A 107 -20.39 9.09 -1.77
C SER A 107 -21.41 8.01 -1.39
N SER A 108 -21.01 6.76 -1.18
CA SER A 108 -21.90 5.63 -0.88
C SER A 108 -21.52 4.88 0.39
N ARG A 109 -22.44 4.85 1.37
CA ARG A 109 -22.26 4.10 2.63
C ARG A 109 -22.20 2.59 2.41
N TRP A 110 -22.92 2.07 1.41
CA TRP A 110 -22.89 0.66 1.07
C TRP A 110 -21.54 0.25 0.47
N GLN A 111 -21.01 1.04 -0.46
CA GLN A 111 -19.66 0.85 -1.01
C GLN A 111 -18.61 0.96 0.10
N ALA A 112 -18.68 1.98 0.96
CA ALA A 112 -17.79 2.11 2.10
C ALA A 112 -17.81 0.89 3.03
N PHE A 113 -18.99 0.30 3.27
CA PHE A 113 -19.11 -0.91 4.07
C PHE A 113 -18.50 -2.14 3.37
N ARG A 114 -18.83 -2.34 2.09
CA ARG A 114 -18.27 -3.44 1.28
C ARG A 114 -16.74 -3.34 1.22
N ASP A 115 -16.20 -2.17 0.92
CA ASP A 115 -14.76 -1.95 0.82
C ASP A 115 -14.08 -2.14 2.17
N ARG A 116 -14.70 -1.74 3.28
CA ARG A 116 -14.16 -2.01 4.62
C ARG A 116 -14.02 -3.51 4.88
N LEU A 117 -15.00 -4.32 4.48
CA LEU A 117 -14.91 -5.78 4.59
C LEU A 117 -13.81 -6.33 3.68
N PHE A 118 -13.72 -5.83 2.44
CA PHE A 118 -12.71 -6.25 1.48
C PHE A 118 -11.29 -5.90 1.94
N ILE A 119 -11.04 -4.65 2.36
CA ILE A 119 -9.79 -4.20 2.97
C ILE A 119 -9.43 -5.07 4.17
N ARG A 120 -10.40 -5.40 5.03
CA ARG A 120 -10.13 -6.26 6.19
C ARG A 120 -9.66 -7.66 5.79
N TRP A 121 -10.25 -8.22 4.73
CA TRP A 121 -9.86 -9.50 4.16
C TRP A 121 -8.48 -9.43 3.47
N ILE A 122 -8.21 -8.41 2.67
CA ILE A 122 -6.89 -8.20 2.04
C ILE A 122 -5.81 -8.04 3.11
N ARG A 123 -6.04 -7.23 4.16
CA ARG A 123 -5.08 -7.10 5.28
C ARG A 123 -4.80 -8.43 5.99
N PHE A 124 -5.74 -9.38 5.96
CA PHE A 124 -5.52 -10.71 6.52
C PHE A 124 -4.74 -11.61 5.55
N ARG A 125 -5.10 -11.61 4.26
CA ARG A 125 -4.48 -12.48 3.23
C ARG A 125 -3.13 -11.96 2.76
N GLY A 126 -3.05 -10.69 2.42
CA GLY A 126 -1.85 -9.96 1.98
C GLY A 126 -1.04 -9.34 3.12
N ALA A 127 -1.16 -9.84 4.35
CA ALA A 127 -0.35 -9.37 5.48
C ALA A 127 1.16 -9.47 5.19
N TYR A 128 1.55 -10.52 4.45
CA TYR A 128 2.94 -10.77 4.08
C TYR A 128 3.55 -9.63 3.27
N ILE A 129 2.78 -8.92 2.44
CA ILE A 129 3.29 -7.82 1.61
C ILE A 129 3.94 -6.75 2.48
N TRP A 130 3.24 -6.36 3.55
CA TRP A 130 3.80 -5.39 4.49
C TRP A 130 4.95 -5.98 5.29
N GLU A 131 4.87 -7.26 5.66
CA GLU A 131 5.98 -7.95 6.34
C GLU A 131 7.26 -7.97 5.49
N GLU A 132 7.16 -8.19 4.18
CA GLU A 132 8.31 -8.15 3.27
C GLU A 132 8.89 -6.74 3.14
N ILE A 133 8.07 -5.72 2.88
CA ILE A 133 8.52 -4.32 2.85
C ILE A 133 9.24 -3.95 4.17
N CYS A 134 8.67 -4.38 5.30
CA CYS A 134 9.23 -4.13 6.62
C CYS A 134 10.62 -4.70 6.86
N LYS A 135 10.96 -5.85 6.26
CA LYS A 135 12.29 -6.46 6.39
C LYS A 135 13.38 -5.60 5.75
N HIS A 136 13.01 -4.79 4.76
CA HIS A 136 13.95 -3.96 4.00
C HIS A 136 14.01 -2.51 4.48
N TYR A 137 13.15 -2.10 5.42
CA TYR A 137 13.33 -0.80 6.05
C TYR A 137 14.60 -0.79 6.89
N GLY A 138 15.39 0.27 6.72
CA GLY A 138 16.60 0.47 7.51
C GLY A 138 16.33 0.51 9.03
N PRO A 139 17.38 0.21 9.82
CA PRO A 139 17.37 0.41 11.26
C PRO A 139 17.36 1.90 11.65
#